data_AF-A0A2X4TPM1-F1
#
_entry.id   AF-A0A2X4TPM1-F1
#
_cell.length_a   1.000
_cell.length_b   1.000
_cell.length_c   1.000
_cell.angle_alpha   90.00
_cell.angle_beta   90.00
_cell.angle_gamma   90.00
#
_symmetry.space_group_name_H-M   'P 1'
#
loop_
_entity.id
_entity.type
_entity.pdbx_description
1 polymer ?
#
loop_
_entity_poly.entity_id
_entity_poly.type
_entity_poly.pdbx_seq_one_letter_code
_entity_poly.pdbx_strand_id
1 'polypeptide(L)'
;MGDRIVGVGQTGKPMVDVIGWRLDDVVALIKGPKGSKVRLEILPAGKGMKTRIVTLTRERIRLEDRAVKMSVKTVGKEKVGVLDIPGFYVGLTDDVKVQLQKLEKQNVNSIVIDLRSNGGGALTEAVSLSGLFIPSGPIVQVRDNNGKVREDSDTDGVVYYKGPLVVLVDRFSASASEIFAAAMQDYGRALIVGEPTFGKGTVQQYRSLNRIYDQMLRPEWPALGSVAVHHSEVLPCQWRQYAA
;
A
#
# COMPACT_ATOMS: atom_id res chain seq x y z
N MET A 1 -13.65 -22.27 8.67
CA MET A 1 -14.02 -21.01 9.36
C MET A 1 -14.67 -21.35 10.69
N GLY A 2 -14.38 -20.60 11.76
CA GLY A 2 -14.94 -20.83 13.11
C GLY A 2 -14.03 -21.57 14.11
N ASP A 3 -12.85 -22.00 13.68
CA ASP A 3 -11.84 -22.62 14.55
C ASP A 3 -11.29 -21.57 15.54
N ARG A 4 -10.99 -22.00 16.77
CA ARG A 4 -10.46 -21.14 17.84
C ARG A 4 -9.03 -21.55 18.19
N ILE A 5 -8.14 -20.59 18.29
CA ILE A 5 -6.77 -20.82 18.79
C ILE A 5 -6.83 -20.75 20.31
N VAL A 6 -6.48 -21.85 20.97
CA VAL A 6 -6.47 -21.96 22.44
C VAL A 6 -5.06 -22.04 23.01
N GLY A 7 -4.06 -22.33 22.17
CA GLY A 7 -2.66 -22.30 22.58
C GLY A 7 -1.70 -21.93 21.45
N VAL A 8 -0.57 -21.30 21.82
CA VAL A 8 0.51 -20.93 20.90
C VAL A 8 1.86 -21.39 21.47
N GLY A 9 2.64 -22.12 20.68
CA GLY A 9 3.93 -22.68 21.08
C GLY A 9 5.04 -22.26 20.12
N GLN A 10 6.12 -21.71 20.68
CA GLN A 10 7.35 -21.45 19.91
C GLN A 10 8.18 -22.74 19.78
N THR A 11 9.04 -22.81 18.78
CA THR A 11 9.98 -23.94 18.62
C THR A 11 10.82 -24.13 19.89
N GLY A 12 10.82 -25.35 20.43
CA GLY A 12 11.60 -25.69 21.64
C GLY A 12 11.03 -25.16 22.96
N LYS A 13 9.89 -24.45 22.95
CA LYS A 13 9.20 -23.96 24.16
C LYS A 13 7.88 -24.70 24.40
N PRO A 14 7.40 -24.79 25.64
CA PRO A 14 6.08 -25.37 25.92
C PRO A 14 4.96 -24.59 25.23
N MET A 15 3.80 -25.22 25.09
CA MET A 15 2.59 -24.56 24.61
C MET A 15 2.13 -23.55 25.66
N VAL A 16 1.77 -22.34 25.23
CA VAL A 16 1.19 -21.31 26.10
C VAL A 16 -0.31 -21.29 25.84
N ASP A 17 -1.12 -21.47 26.88
CA ASP A 17 -2.57 -21.26 26.82
C ASP A 17 -2.88 -19.77 26.63
N VAL A 18 -3.69 -19.47 25.63
CA VAL A 18 -4.05 -18.08 25.25
C VAL A 18 -5.54 -17.79 25.44
N ILE A 19 -6.27 -18.62 26.19
CA ILE A 19 -7.69 -18.42 26.45
C ILE A 19 -7.85 -17.15 27.30
N GLY A 20 -8.70 -16.23 26.84
CA GLY A 20 -8.95 -14.96 27.53
C GLY A 20 -7.89 -13.89 27.30
N TRP A 21 -6.84 -14.17 26.51
CA TRP A 21 -5.86 -13.16 26.12
C TRP A 21 -6.45 -12.13 25.17
N ARG A 22 -5.88 -10.93 25.16
CA ARG A 22 -6.21 -9.91 24.15
C ARG A 22 -5.73 -10.39 22.79
N LEU A 23 -6.51 -10.10 21.75
CA LEU A 23 -6.20 -10.52 20.37
C LEU A 23 -4.78 -10.12 19.94
N ASP A 24 -4.35 -8.90 20.27
CA ASP A 24 -3.04 -8.39 19.86
C ASP A 24 -1.88 -9.19 20.48
N ASP A 25 -2.01 -9.65 21.72
CA ASP A 25 -1.00 -10.46 22.41
C ASP A 25 -0.88 -11.85 21.77
N VAL A 26 -2.03 -12.44 21.43
CA VAL A 26 -2.07 -13.72 20.69
C VAL A 26 -1.43 -13.56 19.32
N VAL A 27 -1.77 -12.50 18.59
CA VAL A 27 -1.20 -12.21 17.26
C VAL A 27 0.31 -11.99 17.35
N ALA A 28 0.81 -11.34 18.41
CA ALA A 28 2.23 -11.15 18.63
C ALA A 28 2.98 -12.49 18.82
N LEU A 29 2.40 -13.46 19.52
CA LEU A 29 2.96 -14.81 19.66
C LEU A 29 2.93 -15.60 18.35
N ILE A 30 1.87 -15.43 17.54
CA ILE A 30 1.74 -16.11 16.25
C ILE A 30 2.73 -15.55 15.24
N LYS A 31 2.97 -14.24 15.23
CA LYS A 31 3.97 -13.58 14.38
C LYS A 31 5.39 -13.97 14.80
N GLY A 32 6.33 -13.81 13.88
CA GLY A 32 7.74 -14.15 14.11
C GLY A 32 8.55 -14.14 12.81
N PRO A 33 9.86 -14.42 12.90
CA PRO A 33 10.77 -14.35 11.76
C PRO A 33 10.35 -15.29 10.62
N LYS A 34 10.56 -14.85 9.36
CA LYS A 34 10.35 -15.69 8.17
C LYS A 34 11.17 -16.99 8.29
N GLY A 35 10.56 -18.12 7.95
CA GLY A 35 11.17 -19.45 8.02
C GLY A 35 11.10 -20.10 9.41
N SER A 36 10.77 -19.36 10.46
CA SER A 36 10.59 -19.94 11.79
C SER A 36 9.27 -20.73 11.89
N LYS A 37 9.21 -21.74 12.77
CA LYS A 37 8.01 -22.54 13.01
C LYS A 37 7.21 -22.02 14.21
N VAL A 38 5.90 -22.17 14.14
CA VAL A 38 4.95 -21.93 15.24
C VAL A 38 4.00 -23.11 15.35
N ARG A 39 3.67 -23.50 16.58
CA ARG A 39 2.68 -24.53 16.87
C ARG A 39 1.42 -23.84 17.39
N LEU A 40 0.28 -24.13 16.78
CA LEU A 40 -1.02 -23.63 17.19
C LEU A 40 -1.86 -24.79 17.70
N GLU A 41 -2.35 -24.67 18.92
CA GLU A 41 -3.40 -25.56 19.42
C GLU A 41 -4.75 -24.99 19.02
N ILE A 42 -5.45 -25.74 18.17
CA ILE A 42 -6.70 -25.34 17.55
C ILE A 42 -7.82 -26.19 18.13
N LEU A 43 -8.85 -25.50 18.63
CA LEU A 43 -10.15 -26.07 18.95
C LEU A 43 -11.08 -25.92 17.74
N PRO A 44 -11.42 -27.00 17.03
CA PRO A 44 -12.26 -26.93 15.84
C PRO A 44 -13.65 -26.36 16.10
N ALA A 45 -14.25 -25.76 15.08
CA ALA A 45 -15.65 -25.35 15.11
C ALA A 45 -16.59 -26.58 15.25
N GLY A 46 -17.13 -26.81 16.44
CA GLY A 46 -18.09 -27.90 16.70
C GLY A 46 -18.19 -28.25 18.19
N LYS A 47 -19.35 -28.77 18.62
CA LYS A 47 -19.53 -29.25 20.00
C LYS A 47 -18.78 -30.58 20.20
N GLY A 48 -18.00 -30.69 21.28
CA GLY A 48 -17.33 -31.94 21.68
C GLY A 48 -16.06 -32.29 20.91
N MET A 49 -15.55 -31.40 20.07
CA MET A 49 -14.31 -31.62 19.31
C MET A 49 -13.08 -31.46 20.22
N LYS A 50 -12.13 -32.39 20.13
CA LYS A 50 -10.83 -32.31 20.83
C LYS A 50 -9.93 -31.28 20.16
N THR A 51 -9.03 -30.69 20.93
CA THR A 51 -7.98 -29.81 20.39
C THR A 51 -7.00 -30.61 19.53
N ARG A 52 -6.41 -29.94 18.54
CA ARG A 52 -5.34 -30.49 17.70
C ARG A 52 -4.21 -29.49 17.57
N ILE A 53 -2.97 -29.98 17.50
CA ILE A 53 -1.79 -29.14 17.31
C ILE A 53 -1.43 -29.12 15.82
N VAL A 54 -1.34 -27.92 15.26
CA VAL A 54 -0.88 -27.67 13.89
C VAL A 54 0.44 -26.93 13.93
N THR A 55 1.45 -27.41 13.21
CA THR A 55 2.73 -26.71 13.06
C THR A 55 2.74 -25.98 11.73
N LEU A 56 2.97 -24.67 11.77
CA LEU A 56 3.06 -23.81 10.60
C LEU A 56 4.48 -23.23 10.48
N THR A 57 4.96 -23.10 9.25
CA THR A 57 6.17 -22.34 8.95
C THR A 57 5.76 -20.91 8.60
N ARG A 58 6.36 -19.92 9.27
CA ARG A 58 6.06 -18.51 9.04
C ARG A 58 6.64 -18.07 7.71
N GLU A 59 5.81 -17.47 6.87
CA GLU A 59 6.23 -16.87 5.61
C GLU A 59 5.81 -15.40 5.52
N ARG A 60 6.39 -14.68 4.57
CA ARG A 60 5.97 -13.31 4.27
C ARG A 60 4.64 -13.39 3.53
N ILE A 61 3.55 -13.13 4.24
CA ILE A 61 2.22 -13.05 3.64
C ILE A 61 2.14 -11.73 2.86
N ARG A 62 1.91 -11.83 1.55
CA ARG A 62 1.47 -10.70 0.73
C ARG A 62 -0.05 -10.72 0.79
N LEU A 63 -0.66 -9.66 1.32
CA LEU A 63 -2.11 -9.55 1.35
C LEU A 63 -2.58 -9.23 -0.07
N GLU A 64 -2.84 -10.26 -0.87
CA GLU A 64 -3.27 -10.12 -2.27
C GLU A 64 -4.56 -9.30 -2.40
N ASP A 65 -5.43 -9.34 -1.38
CA ASP A 65 -6.64 -8.52 -1.32
C ASP A 65 -6.36 -7.01 -1.35
N ARG A 66 -5.14 -6.61 -0.97
CA ARG A 66 -4.67 -5.22 -0.98
C ARG A 66 -3.73 -4.91 -2.15
N ALA A 67 -3.51 -5.85 -3.06
CA ALA A 67 -2.75 -5.61 -4.28
C ALA A 67 -3.62 -4.93 -5.34
N VAL A 68 -2.98 -4.30 -6.32
CA VAL A 68 -3.67 -3.77 -7.50
C VAL A 68 -4.42 -4.89 -8.23
N LYS A 69 -5.68 -4.63 -8.59
CA LYS A 69 -6.52 -5.57 -9.34
C LYS A 69 -6.73 -5.03 -10.75
N MET A 70 -6.53 -5.90 -11.73
CA MET A 70 -6.75 -5.57 -13.14
C MET A 70 -8.02 -6.25 -13.64
N SER A 71 -8.83 -5.49 -14.38
CA SER A 71 -9.96 -6.03 -15.15
C SER A 71 -10.01 -5.37 -16.53
N VAL A 72 -10.65 -6.03 -17.50
CA VAL A 72 -10.91 -5.46 -18.83
C VAL A 72 -12.41 -5.39 -19.05
N LYS A 73 -12.89 -4.21 -19.44
CA LYS A 73 -14.29 -3.97 -19.79
C LYS A 73 -14.40 -3.69 -21.28
N THR A 74 -15.36 -4.33 -21.94
CA THR A 74 -15.67 -4.06 -23.35
C THR A 74 -16.84 -3.08 -23.42
N VAL A 75 -16.65 -1.95 -24.08
CA VAL A 75 -17.68 -0.91 -24.28
C VAL A 75 -17.85 -0.72 -25.79
N GLY A 76 -18.93 -1.27 -26.34
CA GLY A 76 -19.10 -1.33 -27.80
C GLY A 76 -18.01 -2.16 -28.46
N LYS A 77 -17.18 -1.53 -29.29
CA LYS A 77 -16.03 -2.16 -29.96
C LYS A 77 -14.70 -1.94 -29.23
N GLU A 78 -14.68 -1.07 -28.21
CA GLU A 78 -13.47 -0.67 -27.50
C GLU A 78 -13.26 -1.54 -26.25
N LYS A 79 -12.01 -1.83 -25.92
CA LYS A 79 -11.61 -2.49 -24.67
C LYS A 79 -10.93 -1.48 -23.76
N VAL A 80 -11.38 -1.41 -22.51
CA VAL A 80 -10.86 -0.51 -21.48
C VAL A 80 -10.26 -1.36 -20.36
N GLY A 81 -8.97 -1.18 -20.11
CA GLY A 81 -8.31 -1.74 -18.93
C GLY A 81 -8.64 -0.90 -17.70
N VAL A 82 -8.99 -1.54 -16.58
CA VAL A 82 -9.21 -0.87 -15.30
C VAL A 82 -8.24 -1.44 -14.29
N LEU A 83 -7.42 -0.57 -13.70
CA LEU A 83 -6.52 -0.87 -12.59
C LEU A 83 -7.10 -0.27 -11.32
N ASP A 84 -7.61 -1.13 -10.45
CA ASP A 84 -8.10 -0.79 -9.12
C ASP A 84 -6.94 -0.81 -8.12
N ILE A 85 -6.55 0.36 -7.63
CA ILE A 85 -5.42 0.55 -6.73
C ILE A 85 -5.97 0.91 -5.34
N PRO A 86 -6.00 -0.05 -4.39
CA PRO A 86 -6.56 0.20 -3.05
C PRO A 86 -5.64 1.04 -2.15
N GLY A 87 -4.37 1.19 -2.51
CA GLY A 87 -3.39 1.95 -1.74
C GLY A 87 -2.02 1.99 -2.40
N PHE A 88 -1.20 2.99 -2.05
CA PHE A 88 0.19 3.12 -2.49
C PHE A 88 1.12 2.31 -1.57
N TYR A 89 1.00 0.98 -1.64
CA TYR A 89 1.85 0.06 -0.88
C TYR A 89 3.22 -0.11 -1.55
N VAL A 90 4.24 -0.44 -0.77
CA VAL A 90 5.59 -0.70 -1.29
C VAL A 90 5.57 -1.91 -2.24
N GLY A 91 6.00 -1.70 -3.49
CA GLY A 91 5.94 -2.67 -4.59
C GLY A 91 4.72 -2.53 -5.49
N LEU A 92 3.90 -1.48 -5.34
CA LEU A 92 2.77 -1.21 -6.21
C LEU A 92 3.22 -0.96 -7.65
N THR A 93 4.26 -0.14 -7.86
CA THR A 93 4.74 0.20 -9.20
C THR A 93 5.11 -1.06 -10.00
N ASP A 94 5.80 -2.01 -9.38
CA ASP A 94 6.17 -3.28 -10.04
C ASP A 94 4.95 -4.14 -10.37
N ASP A 95 3.99 -4.23 -9.45
CA ASP A 95 2.74 -4.97 -9.70
C ASP A 95 1.97 -4.32 -10.86
N VAL A 96 1.91 -2.99 -10.94
CA VAL A 96 1.28 -2.25 -12.05
C VAL A 96 2.02 -2.49 -13.36
N LYS A 97 3.36 -2.47 -13.38
CA LYS A 97 4.15 -2.80 -14.59
C LYS A 97 3.74 -4.16 -15.17
N VAL A 98 3.58 -5.17 -14.31
CA VAL A 98 3.12 -6.51 -14.74
C VAL A 98 1.69 -6.46 -15.30
N GLN A 99 0.78 -5.70 -14.69
CA GLN A 99 -0.58 -5.58 -15.21
C GLN A 99 -0.65 -4.81 -16.53
N LEU A 100 0.16 -3.76 -16.71
CA LEU A 100 0.25 -3.00 -17.97
C LEU A 100 0.68 -3.91 -19.13
N GLN A 101 1.69 -4.75 -18.93
CA GLN A 101 2.11 -5.73 -19.94
C GLN A 101 1.01 -6.75 -20.30
N LYS A 102 0.17 -7.14 -19.33
CA LYS A 102 -0.98 -8.02 -19.59
C LYS A 102 -2.10 -7.30 -20.35
N LEU A 103 -2.30 -6.01 -20.08
CA LEU A 103 -3.28 -5.17 -20.77
C LEU A 103 -2.87 -4.92 -22.22
N GLU A 104 -1.58 -4.68 -22.46
CA GLU A 104 -1.00 -4.54 -23.80
C GLU A 104 -1.25 -5.81 -24.63
N LYS A 105 -0.97 -6.99 -24.07
CA LYS A 105 -1.26 -8.28 -24.74
C LYS A 105 -2.74 -8.50 -25.05
N GLN A 106 -3.65 -7.85 -24.32
CA GLN A 106 -5.09 -7.91 -24.55
C GLN A 106 -5.60 -6.87 -25.55
N ASN A 107 -4.70 -6.03 -26.08
CA ASN A 107 -4.96 -4.94 -27.01
C ASN A 107 -6.05 -4.00 -26.49
N VAL A 108 -5.91 -3.52 -25.24
CA VAL A 108 -6.82 -2.50 -24.70
C VAL A 108 -6.54 -1.14 -25.34
N ASN A 109 -7.62 -0.42 -25.61
CA ASN A 109 -7.60 0.87 -26.29
C ASN A 109 -7.27 2.01 -25.32
N SER A 110 -7.69 1.89 -24.06
CA SER A 110 -7.49 2.88 -23.01
C SER A 110 -7.35 2.23 -21.64
N ILE A 111 -6.77 2.97 -20.69
CA ILE A 111 -6.63 2.53 -19.29
C ILE A 111 -7.30 3.54 -18.36
N VAL A 112 -8.01 3.00 -17.36
CA VAL A 112 -8.55 3.73 -16.22
C VAL A 112 -7.78 3.31 -14.98
N ILE A 113 -7.22 4.28 -14.25
CA ILE A 113 -6.67 4.09 -12.91
C ILE A 113 -7.77 4.47 -11.91
N ASP A 114 -8.27 3.51 -11.14
CA ASP A 114 -9.27 3.76 -10.10
C ASP A 114 -8.57 3.99 -8.75
N LEU A 115 -8.63 5.23 -8.28
CA LEU A 115 -8.09 5.68 -7.00
C LEU A 115 -9.20 6.07 -6.00
N ARG A 116 -10.46 5.73 -6.30
CA ARG A 116 -11.56 5.98 -5.38
C ARG A 116 -11.32 5.27 -4.06
N SER A 117 -11.58 5.94 -2.95
CA SER A 117 -11.35 5.39 -1.60
C SER A 117 -9.89 5.00 -1.30
N ASN A 118 -8.93 5.44 -2.12
CA ASN A 118 -7.52 5.26 -1.87
C ASN A 118 -6.95 6.42 -1.05
N GLY A 119 -6.74 6.18 0.25
CA GLY A 119 -6.18 7.16 1.20
C GLY A 119 -4.68 7.48 1.02
N GLY A 120 -4.02 6.92 0.01
CA GLY A 120 -2.63 7.17 -0.33
C GLY A 120 -1.69 6.05 0.12
N GLY A 121 -0.49 6.42 0.58
CA GLY A 121 0.55 5.47 0.99
C GLY A 121 1.96 6.05 0.84
N ALA A 122 2.89 5.25 0.34
CA ALA A 122 4.28 5.66 0.18
C ALA A 122 4.43 6.74 -0.90
N LEU A 123 5.06 7.86 -0.54
CA LEU A 123 5.37 8.95 -1.49
C LEU A 123 6.21 8.45 -2.67
N THR A 124 7.18 7.58 -2.41
CA THR A 124 8.04 6.99 -3.44
C THR A 124 7.24 6.22 -4.48
N GLU A 125 6.19 5.50 -4.06
CA GLU A 125 5.31 4.76 -4.98
C GLU A 125 4.48 5.72 -5.82
N ALA A 126 4.09 6.88 -5.30
CA ALA A 126 3.40 7.91 -6.10
C ALA A 126 4.30 8.42 -7.23
N VAL A 127 5.56 8.72 -6.91
CA VAL A 127 6.56 9.20 -7.87
C VAL A 127 6.87 8.12 -8.92
N SER A 128 7.20 6.91 -8.49
CA SER A 128 7.54 5.80 -9.39
C SER A 128 6.35 5.32 -10.23
N LEU A 129 5.13 5.34 -9.68
CA LEU A 129 3.93 5.02 -10.46
C LEU A 129 3.67 6.08 -11.53
N SER A 130 3.85 7.37 -11.21
CA SER A 130 3.70 8.45 -12.19
C SER A 130 4.68 8.33 -13.36
N GLY A 131 5.92 7.92 -13.09
CA GLY A 131 6.95 7.69 -14.10
C GLY A 131 6.60 6.62 -15.14
N LEU A 132 5.68 5.68 -14.82
CA LEU A 132 5.18 4.72 -15.81
C LEU A 132 4.44 5.38 -16.99
N PHE A 133 3.96 6.62 -16.79
CA PHE A 133 3.11 7.35 -17.73
C PHE A 133 3.72 8.67 -18.19
N ILE A 134 4.64 9.25 -17.41
CA ILE A 134 5.30 10.54 -17.68
C ILE A 134 6.78 10.29 -18.01
N PRO A 135 7.32 10.83 -19.12
CA PRO A 135 8.67 10.53 -19.56
C PRO A 135 9.78 11.12 -18.68
N SER A 136 9.58 12.31 -18.13
CA SER A 136 10.57 12.96 -17.25
C SER A 136 9.99 14.20 -16.56
N GLY A 137 10.71 14.64 -15.53
CA GLY A 137 10.46 15.89 -14.81
C GLY A 137 9.89 15.69 -13.41
N PRO A 138 9.71 16.78 -12.65
CA PRO A 138 9.28 16.74 -11.27
C PRO A 138 7.84 16.25 -11.15
N ILE A 139 7.63 15.23 -10.33
CA ILE A 139 6.29 14.73 -10.01
C ILE A 139 5.71 15.47 -8.82
N VAL A 140 6.54 15.81 -7.83
CA VAL A 140 6.08 16.46 -6.61
C VAL A 140 7.18 17.33 -6.02
N GLN A 141 6.77 18.46 -5.45
CA GLN A 141 7.64 19.32 -4.66
C GLN A 141 7.27 19.25 -3.18
N VAL A 142 8.28 19.10 -2.34
CA VAL A 142 8.14 19.00 -0.89
C VAL A 142 8.95 20.12 -0.26
N ARG A 143 8.32 20.91 0.62
CA ARG A 143 8.99 21.94 1.41
C ARG A 143 9.02 21.55 2.87
N ASP A 144 10.19 21.57 3.49
CA ASP A 144 10.33 21.35 4.93
C ASP A 144 10.09 22.61 5.77
N ASN A 145 10.04 22.45 7.09
CA ASN A 145 9.87 23.55 8.05
C ASN A 145 11.03 24.55 8.07
N ASN A 146 12.19 24.20 7.52
CA ASN A 146 13.32 25.11 7.35
C ASN A 146 13.24 25.88 6.02
N GLY A 147 12.16 25.71 5.26
CA GLY A 147 11.94 26.34 3.96
C GLY A 147 12.71 25.69 2.81
N LYS A 148 13.39 24.56 3.04
CA LYS A 148 14.12 23.85 2.00
C LYS A 148 13.13 23.12 1.10
N VAL A 149 13.20 23.41 -0.19
CA VAL A 149 12.39 22.76 -1.23
C VAL A 149 13.20 21.65 -1.87
N ARG A 150 12.56 20.49 -2.05
CA ARG A 150 13.07 19.35 -2.81
C ARG A 150 12.03 18.93 -3.83
N GLU A 151 12.50 18.57 -5.02
CA GLU A 151 11.68 17.96 -6.05
C GLU A 151 11.96 16.45 -6.10
N ASP A 152 10.90 15.66 -6.15
CA ASP A 152 11.01 14.22 -6.37
C ASP A 152 10.46 13.89 -7.78
N SER A 153 11.26 13.16 -8.54
CA SER A 153 11.03 12.81 -9.94
C SER A 153 11.31 11.33 -10.15
N ASP A 154 10.68 10.71 -11.15
CA ASP A 154 11.21 9.47 -11.71
C ASP A 154 12.33 9.79 -12.71
N THR A 155 13.44 9.07 -12.60
CA THR A 155 14.68 9.35 -13.34
C THR A 155 15.09 8.20 -14.25
N ASP A 156 14.31 7.10 -14.32
CA ASP A 156 14.64 5.99 -15.21
C ASP A 156 14.33 6.28 -16.69
N GLY A 157 13.43 7.25 -16.95
CA GLY A 157 13.06 7.70 -18.29
C GLY A 157 12.20 6.71 -19.09
N VAL A 158 11.68 5.65 -18.46
CA VAL A 158 10.97 4.55 -19.13
C VAL A 158 9.47 4.67 -18.96
N VAL A 159 8.79 5.10 -20.03
CA VAL A 159 7.32 5.11 -20.08
C VAL A 159 6.79 3.74 -20.51
N TYR A 160 5.98 3.13 -19.65
CA TYR A 160 5.36 1.82 -19.86
C TYR A 160 4.04 1.88 -20.61
N TYR A 161 3.33 3.01 -20.57
CA TYR A 161 2.08 3.18 -21.29
C TYR A 161 1.92 4.60 -21.85
N LYS A 162 1.70 4.68 -23.17
CA LYS A 162 1.53 5.94 -23.91
C LYS A 162 0.10 6.19 -24.39
N GLY A 163 -0.80 5.21 -24.23
CA GLY A 163 -2.18 5.34 -24.70
C GLY A 163 -3.05 6.26 -23.83
N PRO A 164 -4.33 6.43 -24.21
CA PRO A 164 -5.29 7.23 -23.46
C PRO A 164 -5.45 6.75 -22.02
N LEU A 165 -5.34 7.69 -21.08
CA LEU A 165 -5.35 7.42 -19.65
C LEU A 165 -6.42 8.29 -18.98
N VAL A 166 -7.20 7.67 -18.10
CA VAL A 166 -8.16 8.35 -17.22
C VAL A 166 -7.84 7.97 -15.78
N VAL A 167 -7.93 8.93 -14.87
CA VAL A 167 -7.80 8.68 -13.42
C VAL A 167 -9.13 8.99 -12.77
N LEU A 168 -9.69 8.00 -12.07
CA LEU A 168 -10.95 8.12 -11.35
C LEU A 168 -10.68 8.36 -9.87
N VAL A 169 -11.24 9.43 -9.31
CA VAL A 169 -11.04 9.86 -7.92
C VAL A 169 -12.37 10.12 -7.21
N ASP A 170 -12.35 10.09 -5.88
CA ASP A 170 -13.47 10.53 -5.05
C ASP A 170 -12.98 11.35 -3.84
N ARG A 171 -13.92 11.80 -3.00
CA ARG A 171 -13.62 12.54 -1.76
C ARG A 171 -12.73 11.80 -0.75
N PHE A 172 -12.51 10.51 -0.94
CA PHE A 172 -11.66 9.68 -0.08
C PHE A 172 -10.28 9.43 -0.70
N SER A 173 -10.07 9.82 -1.96
CA SER A 173 -8.74 9.86 -2.57
C SER A 173 -7.88 10.92 -1.87
N ALA A 174 -6.77 10.49 -1.27
CA ALA A 174 -5.92 11.37 -0.44
C ALA A 174 -4.41 11.16 -0.67
N SER A 175 -3.60 12.18 -0.35
CA SER A 175 -2.14 12.11 -0.25
C SER A 175 -1.47 11.61 -1.55
N ALA A 176 -0.85 10.42 -1.54
CA ALA A 176 -0.21 9.84 -2.72
C ALA A 176 -1.14 9.75 -3.95
N SER A 177 -2.44 9.49 -3.74
CA SER A 177 -3.46 9.48 -4.80
C SER A 177 -3.62 10.86 -5.43
N GLU A 178 -3.60 11.90 -4.60
CA GLU A 178 -3.75 13.29 -5.02
C GLU A 178 -2.50 13.75 -5.79
N ILE A 179 -1.31 13.37 -5.33
CA ILE A 179 -0.04 13.65 -6.01
C ILE A 179 -0.02 13.01 -7.40
N PHE A 180 -0.42 11.74 -7.50
CA PHE A 180 -0.49 11.04 -8.78
C PHE A 180 -1.49 11.72 -9.73
N ALA A 181 -2.71 12.01 -9.26
CA ALA A 181 -3.74 12.66 -10.06
C ALA A 181 -3.32 14.06 -10.53
N ALA A 182 -2.74 14.87 -9.63
CA ALA A 182 -2.23 16.20 -9.96
C ALA A 182 -1.11 16.13 -11.01
N ALA A 183 -0.11 15.25 -10.82
CA ALA A 183 0.96 15.09 -11.80
C ALA A 183 0.42 14.65 -13.18
N MET A 184 -0.52 13.71 -13.22
CA MET A 184 -1.15 13.30 -14.48
C MET A 184 -1.92 14.46 -15.15
N GLN A 185 -2.58 15.31 -14.36
CA GLN A 185 -3.34 16.45 -14.87
C GLN A 185 -2.42 17.58 -15.37
N ASP A 186 -1.42 17.96 -14.58
CA ASP A 186 -0.52 19.08 -14.86
C ASP A 186 0.35 18.82 -16.11
N TYR A 187 0.75 17.57 -16.31
CA TYR A 187 1.43 17.14 -17.54
C TYR A 187 0.49 16.97 -18.73
N GLY A 188 -0.81 17.16 -18.56
CA GLY A 188 -1.83 16.85 -19.58
C GLY A 188 -1.82 15.38 -19.98
N ARG A 189 -1.35 14.49 -19.09
CA ARG A 189 -1.14 13.06 -19.38
C ARG A 189 -2.42 12.26 -19.25
N ALA A 190 -3.33 12.62 -18.34
CA ALA A 190 -4.60 11.93 -18.14
C ALA A 190 -5.75 12.90 -17.89
N LEU A 191 -6.97 12.44 -18.19
CA LEU A 191 -8.19 13.10 -17.73
C LEU A 191 -8.51 12.64 -16.31
N ILE A 192 -8.80 13.59 -15.42
CA ILE A 192 -9.24 13.31 -14.05
C ILE A 192 -10.77 13.37 -14.01
N VAL A 193 -11.41 12.34 -13.47
CA VAL A 193 -12.88 12.20 -13.42
C VAL A 193 -13.30 11.83 -12.00
N GLY A 194 -14.44 12.34 -11.53
CA GLY A 194 -15.05 11.94 -10.27
C GLY A 194 -15.41 13.12 -9.36
N GLU A 195 -15.22 12.94 -8.04
CA GLU A 195 -15.47 13.99 -7.03
C GLU A 195 -14.17 14.72 -6.67
N PRO A 196 -14.23 15.96 -6.12
CA PRO A 196 -13.07 16.60 -5.49
C PRO A 196 -12.42 15.69 -4.45
N THR A 197 -11.08 15.66 -4.43
CA THR A 197 -10.29 14.81 -3.52
C THR A 197 -10.29 15.34 -2.08
N PHE A 198 -9.68 14.58 -1.16
CA PHE A 198 -9.70 14.87 0.27
C PHE A 198 -9.00 16.19 0.67
N GLY A 199 -7.96 16.61 -0.04
CA GLY A 199 -7.20 17.84 0.22
C GLY A 199 -6.01 17.67 1.16
N LYS A 200 -5.35 16.51 1.21
CA LYS A 200 -4.22 16.25 2.12
C LYS A 200 -2.89 16.62 1.48
N GLY A 201 -2.43 17.84 1.72
CA GLY A 201 -1.15 18.39 1.23
C GLY A 201 0.06 18.26 2.16
N THR A 202 0.16 17.25 3.03
CA THR A 202 1.32 17.10 3.95
C THR A 202 2.05 15.79 3.74
N VAL A 203 3.38 15.84 3.77
CA VAL A 203 4.22 14.63 3.81
C VAL A 203 4.57 14.31 5.27
N GLN A 204 4.38 13.05 5.64
CA GLN A 204 4.70 12.55 6.97
C GLN A 204 5.94 11.67 6.93
N GLN A 205 6.78 11.82 7.94
CA GLN A 205 7.97 11.01 8.10
C GLN A 205 7.77 10.05 9.27
N TYR A 206 7.75 8.75 8.97
CA TYR A 206 7.74 7.72 9.99
C TYR A 206 9.17 7.54 10.55
N ARG A 207 9.32 7.70 11.85
CA ARG A 207 10.58 7.47 12.56
C ARG A 207 10.37 6.46 13.68
N SER A 208 11.20 5.43 13.69
CA SER A 208 11.26 4.46 14.79
C SER A 208 11.68 5.18 16.06
N LEU A 209 11.02 4.87 17.18
CA LEU A 209 11.44 5.35 18.50
C LEU A 209 12.56 4.51 19.11
N ASN A 210 12.80 3.31 18.58
CA ASN A 210 13.89 2.44 19.04
C ASN A 210 15.24 3.11 18.77
N ARG A 211 16.10 3.15 19.79
CA ARG A 211 17.52 3.48 19.64
C ARG A 211 18.33 2.19 19.49
N ILE A 212 19.46 2.28 18.81
CA ILE A 212 20.37 1.14 18.62
C ILE A 212 20.78 0.53 19.98
N TYR A 213 20.98 1.38 21.00
CA TYR A 213 21.31 0.92 22.35
C TYR A 213 20.18 0.18 23.06
N ASP A 214 18.91 0.47 22.76
CA ASP A 214 17.76 -0.18 23.40
C ASP A 214 17.74 -1.68 23.04
N GLN A 215 17.98 -2.00 21.77
CA GLN A 215 18.08 -3.38 21.29
C GLN A 215 19.35 -4.10 21.76
N MET A 216 20.43 -3.35 22.03
CA MET A 216 21.69 -3.92 22.52
C MET A 216 21.66 -4.23 24.02
N LEU A 217 21.02 -3.36 24.82
CA LEU A 217 20.98 -3.48 26.28
C LEU A 217 19.78 -4.27 26.80
N ARG A 218 18.66 -4.27 26.07
CA ARG A 218 17.40 -4.92 26.44
C ARG A 218 16.72 -5.54 25.20
N PRO A 219 17.31 -6.58 24.58
CA PRO A 219 16.74 -7.23 23.40
C PRO A 219 15.36 -7.85 23.63
N GLU A 220 14.97 -8.07 24.89
CA GLU A 220 13.66 -8.56 25.31
C GLU A 220 12.56 -7.50 25.31
N TRP A 221 12.91 -6.20 25.22
CA TRP A 221 11.90 -5.14 25.22
C TRP A 221 11.10 -5.13 23.92
N PRO A 222 9.77 -4.90 23.99
CA PRO A 222 8.97 -4.72 22.80
C PRO A 222 9.43 -3.47 22.03
N ALA A 223 9.38 -3.52 20.70
CA ALA A 223 9.69 -2.36 19.89
C ALA A 223 8.79 -1.19 20.29
N LEU A 224 9.39 -0.02 20.56
CA LEU A 224 8.72 1.19 21.05
C LEU A 224 7.79 1.84 20.01
N GLY A 225 7.56 1.17 18.87
CA GLY A 225 6.76 1.68 17.76
C GLY A 225 7.47 2.78 16.99
N SER A 226 6.66 3.57 16.28
CA SER A 226 7.11 4.70 15.48
C SER A 226 6.21 5.91 15.69
N VAL A 227 6.79 7.09 15.50
CA VAL A 227 6.05 8.35 15.47
C VAL A 227 5.99 8.83 14.03
N ALA A 228 4.80 9.24 13.60
CA ALA A 228 4.62 10.01 12.38
C ALA A 228 4.86 11.48 12.70
N VAL A 229 5.96 12.03 12.19
CA VAL A 229 6.30 13.45 12.36
C VAL A 229 5.88 14.19 11.10
N HIS A 230 5.03 15.19 11.27
CA HIS A 230 4.75 16.17 10.22
C HIS A 230 5.92 17.14 10.15
N HIS A 231 6.58 17.22 8.99
CA HIS A 231 7.72 18.11 8.82
C HIS A 231 7.74 18.83 7.48
N SER A 232 6.81 18.48 6.58
CA SER A 232 6.84 19.03 5.22
C SER A 232 5.44 19.14 4.61
N GLU A 233 5.26 20.19 3.83
CA GLU A 233 4.09 20.43 2.99
C GLU A 233 4.38 20.03 1.54
N VAL A 234 3.36 19.53 0.85
CA VAL A 234 3.36 19.39 -0.60
C VAL A 234 2.97 20.74 -1.16
N LEU A 235 3.85 21.35 -1.96
CA LEU A 235 3.52 22.62 -2.58
C LEU A 235 2.39 22.42 -3.59
N PRO A 236 1.44 23.36 -3.69
CA PRO A 236 0.37 23.25 -4.67
C PRO A 236 0.95 23.28 -6.09
N CYS A 237 1.02 22.12 -6.74
CA CYS A 237 0.75 22.08 -8.18
C CYS A 237 -0.77 22.22 -8.28
N GLN A 238 -1.26 23.20 -9.02
CA GLN A 238 -2.63 23.74 -8.96
C GLN A 238 -3.71 22.71 -8.53
N TRP A 239 -4.05 22.65 -7.23
CA TRP A 239 -5.13 21.83 -6.67
C TRP A 239 -6.52 22.39 -7.06
N ARG A 240 -6.70 22.75 -8.33
CA ARG A 240 -7.96 23.31 -8.78
C ARG A 240 -9.00 22.20 -8.73
N GLN A 241 -9.88 22.34 -7.76
CA GLN A 241 -11.18 21.68 -7.69
C GLN A 241 -11.95 21.97 -9.00
N TYR A 242 -11.71 21.19 -10.03
CA TYR A 242 -12.55 21.18 -11.23
C TYR A 242 -13.06 19.76 -11.42
N ALA A 243 -14.24 19.53 -10.85
CA ALA A 243 -15.16 18.58 -11.45
C ALA A 243 -15.44 19.08 -12.87
N ALA A 244 -15.18 18.24 -13.87
CA ALA A 244 -15.75 18.39 -15.20
C ALA A 244 -17.18 17.85 -15.19
#